data_AF-Q1G8I2-F1
#
_entry.id   AF-Q1G8I2-F1
#
_cell.length_a   1.000
_cell.length_b   1.000
_cell.length_c   1.000
_cell.angle_alpha   90.00
_cell.angle_beta   90.00
_cell.angle_gamma   90.00
#
_symmetry.space_group_name_H-M   'P 1'
#
loop_
_entity.id
_entity.type
_entity.pdbx_description
1 polymer ?
#
loop_
_entity_poly.entity_id
_entity_poly.type
_entity_poly.pdbx_seq_one_letter_code
_entity_poly.pdbx_strand_id
1 'polypeptide(L)'
;MKIKVLVAAHKQFPMPDDSVYLPVLVGAVKNYKAGIAYRRDDEGDNISARNPYYSELTGVYWAWKNLKDFDAIGLVHYRRYFYVSKPHNLDHVAKGADYEHFLVDHDVIVPKKRNYYIESNYDHYIHAHPAEPLDKTRDIIADAYPDYLPAFDMMMKRRSAHMFNMFVMKRPAFESYCEFVFGVLSKLEGQIDIYGYSVQDQRVYGYISERLLDVWLYTTKQDFVEMPWGQIGGEAVIKKGYNLIKRKLGIGKKQTHF
;
A
#
# COMPACT_ATOMS: atom_id res chain seq x y z
N MET A 1 23.98 -2.25 4.22
CA MET A 1 22.87 -1.28 4.12
C MET A 1 21.99 -1.37 5.37
N LYS A 2 21.58 -0.26 5.98
CA LYS A 2 20.61 -0.23 7.10
C LYS A 2 19.18 -0.25 6.55
N ILE A 3 18.54 -1.41 6.58
CA ILE A 3 17.18 -1.62 6.04
C ILE A 3 16.19 -1.75 7.20
N LYS A 4 15.01 -1.14 7.07
CA LYS A 4 13.87 -1.46 7.93
C LYS A 4 12.57 -1.61 7.16
N VAL A 5 11.89 -2.73 7.34
CA VAL A 5 10.62 -3.04 6.70
C VAL A 5 9.52 -3.01 7.74
N LEU A 6 8.61 -2.05 7.63
CA LEU A 6 7.47 -1.92 8.51
C LEU A 6 6.50 -3.07 8.26
N VAL A 7 6.07 -3.71 9.34
CA VAL A 7 4.94 -4.65 9.33
C VAL A 7 3.72 -3.90 9.87
N ALA A 8 2.88 -3.39 8.98
CA ALA A 8 1.67 -2.65 9.37
C ALA A 8 0.63 -3.62 9.97
N ALA A 9 0.29 -3.41 11.24
CA ALA A 9 -0.65 -4.22 12.00
C ALA A 9 -1.64 -3.33 12.77
N HIS A 10 -2.90 -3.73 12.88
CA HIS A 10 -3.91 -3.05 13.71
C HIS A 10 -4.22 -3.83 15.01
N LYS A 11 -3.51 -4.93 15.24
CA LYS A 11 -3.64 -5.83 16.40
C LYS A 11 -2.42 -6.73 16.50
N GLN A 12 -2.26 -7.42 17.63
CA GLN A 12 -1.25 -8.46 17.77
C GLN A 12 -1.43 -9.57 16.73
N PHE A 13 -0.32 -10.00 16.17
CA PHE A 13 -0.22 -11.08 15.21
C PHE A 13 1.19 -11.72 15.25
N PRO A 14 1.36 -12.98 14.85
CA PRO A 14 2.68 -13.56 14.65
C PRO A 14 3.55 -12.71 13.69
N MET A 15 4.75 -12.36 14.12
CA MET A 15 5.69 -11.52 13.38
C MET A 15 6.89 -12.34 12.88
N PRO A 16 7.54 -11.96 11.77
CA PRO A 16 8.85 -12.51 11.41
C PRO A 16 9.89 -12.30 12.50
N ASP A 17 10.80 -13.26 12.66
CA ASP A 17 11.88 -13.18 13.65
C ASP A 17 13.07 -12.32 13.17
N ASP A 18 13.19 -12.06 11.87
CA ASP A 18 14.30 -11.29 11.32
C ASP A 18 14.24 -9.81 11.73
N SER A 19 15.35 -9.28 12.24
CA SER A 19 15.45 -7.91 12.77
C SER A 19 15.25 -6.80 11.73
N VAL A 20 15.24 -7.12 10.43
CA VAL A 20 14.85 -6.18 9.37
C VAL A 20 13.40 -5.73 9.53
N TYR A 21 12.54 -6.56 10.14
CA TYR A 21 11.15 -6.23 10.32
C TYR A 21 10.92 -5.37 11.55
N LEU A 22 10.09 -4.34 11.39
CA LEU A 22 9.61 -3.48 12.46
C LEU A 22 8.10 -3.59 12.56
N PRO A 23 7.55 -4.32 13.54
CA PRO A 23 6.13 -4.28 13.82
C PRO A 23 5.68 -2.86 14.18
N VAL A 24 4.75 -2.32 13.39
CA VAL A 24 4.14 -1.00 13.62
C VAL A 24 2.63 -1.17 13.82
N LEU A 25 2.15 -0.76 14.99
CA LEU A 25 0.73 -0.62 15.26
C LEU A 25 0.21 0.63 14.56
N VAL A 26 -0.50 0.44 13.45
CA VAL A 26 -1.12 1.53 12.70
C VAL A 26 -2.46 1.93 13.29
N GLY A 27 -2.79 3.22 13.24
CA GLY A 27 -3.94 3.78 13.93
C GLY A 27 -3.87 3.60 15.45
N ALA A 28 -2.67 3.65 16.02
CA ALA A 28 -2.42 3.42 17.43
C ALA A 28 -3.28 4.32 18.35
N VAL A 29 -3.65 5.52 17.90
CA VAL A 29 -4.60 6.41 18.60
C VAL A 29 -5.88 5.68 19.03
N LYS A 30 -6.37 4.73 18.22
CA LYS A 30 -7.57 3.91 18.51
C LYS A 30 -7.24 2.46 18.84
N ASN A 31 -6.21 1.89 18.21
CA ASN A 31 -5.94 0.46 18.26
C ASN A 31 -5.04 0.03 19.42
N TYR A 32 -4.37 0.97 20.11
CA TYR A 32 -3.47 0.65 21.20
C TYR A 32 -4.20 0.03 22.39
N LYS A 33 -3.61 -1.04 22.92
CA LYS A 33 -4.01 -1.71 24.16
C LYS A 33 -2.75 -2.08 24.92
N ALA A 34 -2.81 -2.06 26.24
CA ALA A 34 -1.71 -2.50 27.09
C ALA A 34 -1.28 -3.93 26.70
N GLY A 35 0.04 -4.16 26.59
CA GLY A 35 0.63 -5.43 26.18
C GLY A 35 0.97 -5.57 24.69
N ILE A 36 0.57 -4.63 23.83
CA ILE A 36 1.04 -4.61 22.43
C ILE A 36 2.42 -3.93 22.36
N ALA A 37 3.48 -4.73 22.23
CA ALA A 37 4.86 -4.27 22.17
C ALA A 37 5.33 -3.93 20.73
N TYR A 38 4.49 -3.24 19.96
CA TYR A 38 4.84 -2.75 18.62
C TYR A 38 5.21 -1.28 18.68
N ARG A 39 5.98 -0.79 17.70
CA ARG A 39 6.12 0.66 17.52
C ARG A 39 4.75 1.25 17.20
N ARG A 40 4.45 2.40 17.75
CA ARG A 40 3.15 3.04 17.52
C ARG A 40 3.31 4.14 16.50
N ASP A 41 2.40 4.19 15.54
CA ASP A 41 2.40 5.24 14.53
C ASP A 41 1.87 6.58 15.06
N ASP A 42 1.48 6.69 16.33
CA ASP A 42 1.00 7.91 17.00
C ASP A 42 2.07 8.64 17.83
N GLU A 43 3.33 8.18 17.73
CA GLU A 43 4.50 8.81 18.35
C GLU A 43 5.17 9.78 17.36
N GLY A 44 5.77 10.88 17.85
CA GLY A 44 6.47 11.85 16.99
C GLY A 44 5.54 12.56 15.99
N ASP A 45 6.08 12.94 14.83
CA ASP A 45 5.28 13.53 13.75
C ASP A 45 4.50 12.43 13.02
N ASN A 46 3.17 12.56 12.98
CA ASN A 46 2.28 11.49 12.55
C ASN A 46 0.91 11.94 12.06
N ILE A 47 0.22 10.99 11.41
CA ILE A 47 -1.18 11.10 11.01
C ILE A 47 -2.00 9.88 11.49
N SER A 48 -1.64 9.28 12.63
CA SER A 48 -2.26 8.04 13.12
C SER A 48 -3.79 8.13 13.26
N ALA A 49 -4.30 9.28 13.70
CA ALA A 49 -5.75 9.53 13.79
C ALA A 49 -6.48 9.40 12.44
N ARG A 50 -5.77 9.54 11.31
CA ARG A 50 -6.31 9.39 9.95
C ARG A 50 -6.31 7.94 9.44
N ASN A 51 -5.89 6.96 10.25
CA ASN A 51 -5.86 5.54 9.87
C ASN A 51 -7.20 5.00 9.32
N PRO A 52 -8.39 5.40 9.81
CA PRO A 52 -9.66 5.01 9.21
C PRO A 52 -9.79 5.36 7.73
N TYR A 53 -9.04 6.35 7.25
CA TYR A 53 -9.11 6.87 5.88
C TYR A 53 -7.87 6.52 5.04
N TYR A 54 -6.68 6.62 5.66
CA TYR A 54 -5.38 6.39 5.03
C TYR A 54 -4.89 4.94 5.16
N SER A 55 -5.55 4.12 5.99
CA SER A 55 -5.13 2.74 6.26
C SER A 55 -3.63 2.66 6.64
N GLU A 56 -2.87 1.73 6.05
CA GLU A 56 -1.47 1.47 6.36
C GLU A 56 -0.52 2.64 6.00
N LEU A 57 -0.97 3.61 5.19
CA LEU A 57 -0.17 4.81 4.89
C LEU A 57 0.15 5.65 6.14
N THR A 58 -0.64 5.51 7.20
CA THR A 58 -0.31 6.13 8.50
C THR A 58 1.05 5.66 9.04
N GLY A 59 1.35 4.37 8.90
CA GLY A 59 2.68 3.81 9.20
C GLY A 59 3.76 4.29 8.24
N VAL A 60 3.45 4.44 6.94
CA VAL A 60 4.39 4.98 5.94
C VAL A 60 4.75 6.43 6.26
N TYR A 61 3.76 7.27 6.58
CA TYR A 61 3.98 8.66 6.97
C TYR A 61 4.86 8.74 8.22
N TRP A 62 4.53 7.95 9.24
CA TRP A 62 5.32 7.88 10.47
C TRP A 62 6.77 7.47 10.17
N ALA A 63 7.00 6.47 9.33
CA ALA A 63 8.35 6.09 8.92
C ALA A 63 9.09 7.24 8.22
N TRP A 64 8.40 7.94 7.31
CA TRP A 64 8.96 9.08 6.59
C TRP A 64 9.41 10.21 7.50
N LYS A 65 8.67 10.50 8.57
CA LYS A 65 9.02 11.58 9.48
C LYS A 65 9.99 11.16 10.57
N ASN A 66 10.00 9.90 10.99
CA ASN A 66 10.69 9.50 12.21
C ASN A 66 11.88 8.53 11.99
N LEU A 67 11.93 7.76 10.89
CA LEU A 67 13.01 6.79 10.63
C LEU A 67 14.12 7.36 9.73
N LYS A 68 14.84 8.37 10.24
CA LYS A 68 15.86 9.10 9.46
C LYS A 68 17.19 8.36 9.25
N ASP A 69 17.52 7.41 10.10
CA ASP A 69 18.84 6.74 10.11
C ASP A 69 18.92 5.45 9.27
N PHE A 70 18.00 5.26 8.32
CA PHE A 70 17.90 4.05 7.49
C PHE A 70 18.12 4.33 6.00
N ASP A 71 18.99 3.53 5.38
CA ASP A 71 19.34 3.60 3.96
C ASP A 71 18.19 3.10 3.07
N ALA A 72 17.33 2.21 3.59
CA ALA A 72 16.15 1.72 2.89
C ALA A 72 14.98 1.49 3.86
N ILE A 73 13.77 1.79 3.39
CA ILE A 73 12.53 1.59 4.13
C ILE A 73 11.54 0.80 3.29
N GLY A 74 10.87 -0.16 3.91
CA GLY A 74 9.80 -0.92 3.28
C GLY A 74 8.50 -0.93 4.05
N LEU A 75 7.45 -1.38 3.39
CA LEU A 75 6.13 -1.63 3.94
C LEU A 75 5.66 -3.03 3.50
N VAL A 76 5.28 -3.82 4.50
CA VAL A 76 4.52 -5.07 4.34
C VAL A 76 3.33 -5.06 5.30
N HIS A 77 2.41 -6.01 5.12
CA HIS A 77 1.24 -6.14 6.00
C HIS A 77 1.47 -7.25 7.00
N TYR A 78 0.80 -7.17 8.15
CA TYR A 78 0.87 -8.21 9.19
C TYR A 78 0.54 -9.63 8.70
N ARG A 79 -0.15 -9.78 7.56
CA ARG A 79 -0.44 -11.08 6.91
C ARG A 79 0.14 -11.24 5.51
N ARG A 80 0.78 -10.23 4.90
CA ARG A 80 1.28 -10.31 3.53
C ARG A 80 2.74 -9.89 3.49
N TYR A 81 3.59 -10.80 3.05
CA TYR A 81 5.04 -10.63 3.05
C TYR A 81 5.63 -10.96 1.68
N PHE A 82 6.85 -10.52 1.47
CA PHE A 82 7.70 -11.01 0.40
C PHE A 82 8.30 -12.36 0.77
N TYR A 83 8.51 -13.23 -0.22
CA TYR A 83 9.00 -14.58 -0.02
C TYR A 83 10.13 -14.91 -1.00
N VAL A 84 11.14 -15.61 -0.50
CA VAL A 84 12.22 -16.17 -1.33
C VAL A 84 11.94 -17.62 -1.75
N SER A 85 11.10 -18.32 -1.00
CA SER A 85 10.77 -19.72 -1.26
C SER A 85 9.39 -20.09 -0.70
N LYS A 86 8.90 -21.26 -1.10
CA LYS A 86 7.68 -21.88 -0.55
C LYS A 86 8.06 -22.83 0.59
N PRO A 87 7.14 -23.11 1.54
CA PRO A 87 5.78 -22.58 1.66
C PRO A 87 5.74 -21.13 2.16
N HIS A 88 4.67 -20.39 1.85
CA HIS A 88 4.50 -19.00 2.30
C HIS A 88 4.10 -18.91 3.79
N ASN A 89 5.06 -19.15 4.70
CA ASN A 89 4.92 -19.04 6.15
C ASN A 89 6.03 -18.14 6.74
N LEU A 90 5.99 -17.84 8.05
CA LEU A 90 6.96 -16.90 8.66
C LEU A 90 8.42 -17.32 8.55
N ASP A 91 8.72 -18.61 8.42
CA ASP A 91 10.10 -19.11 8.32
C ASP A 91 10.74 -18.82 6.94
N HIS A 92 9.91 -18.60 5.91
CA HIS A 92 10.34 -18.45 4.51
C HIS A 92 10.13 -17.02 3.98
N VAL A 93 9.71 -16.08 4.82
CA VAL A 93 9.65 -14.66 4.46
C VAL A 93 11.04 -14.15 4.11
N ALA A 94 11.11 -13.20 3.18
CA ALA A 94 12.35 -12.54 2.82
C ALA A 94 13.02 -11.90 4.05
N LYS A 95 14.34 -12.01 4.14
CA LYS A 95 15.16 -11.49 5.25
C LYS A 95 15.94 -10.26 4.83
N GLY A 96 16.63 -9.63 5.78
CA GLY A 96 17.45 -8.44 5.51
C GLY A 96 18.46 -8.66 4.37
N ALA A 97 19.13 -9.81 4.37
CA ALA A 97 20.09 -10.17 3.33
C ALA A 97 19.47 -10.32 1.93
N ASP A 98 18.22 -10.80 1.84
CA ASP A 98 17.53 -10.93 0.55
C ASP A 98 17.18 -9.56 -0.02
N TYR A 99 16.67 -8.64 0.82
CA TYR A 99 16.42 -7.27 0.40
C TYR A 99 17.69 -6.54 0.01
N GLU A 100 18.77 -6.70 0.79
CA GLU A 100 20.06 -6.10 0.47
C GLU A 100 20.57 -6.59 -0.88
N HIS A 101 20.47 -7.89 -1.17
CA HIS A 101 20.87 -8.45 -2.46
C HIS A 101 20.17 -7.77 -3.65
N PHE A 102 18.84 -7.59 -3.60
CA PHE A 102 18.11 -6.90 -4.67
C PHE A 102 18.39 -5.40 -4.72
N LEU A 103 18.59 -4.74 -3.58
CA LEU A 103 18.85 -3.31 -3.51
C LEU A 103 20.30 -2.92 -3.88
N VAL A 104 21.19 -3.89 -4.13
CA VAL A 104 22.50 -3.60 -4.75
C VAL A 104 22.29 -3.05 -6.15
N ASP A 105 21.46 -3.73 -6.96
CA ASP A 105 21.30 -3.42 -8.38
C ASP A 105 20.07 -2.56 -8.68
N HIS A 106 19.08 -2.52 -7.77
CA HIS A 106 17.82 -1.80 -7.97
C HIS A 106 17.53 -0.81 -6.85
N ASP A 107 16.65 0.16 -7.10
CA ASP A 107 16.27 1.17 -6.11
C ASP A 107 14.99 0.80 -5.35
N VAL A 108 14.13 -0.01 -5.97
CA VAL A 108 12.83 -0.38 -5.42
C VAL A 108 12.53 -1.88 -5.62
N ILE A 109 12.01 -2.51 -4.58
CA ILE A 109 11.42 -3.85 -4.62
C ILE A 109 9.91 -3.70 -4.48
N VAL A 110 9.15 -4.32 -5.37
CA VAL A 110 7.67 -4.33 -5.37
C VAL A 110 7.14 -5.77 -5.48
N PRO A 111 5.88 -6.04 -5.07
CA PRO A 111 5.29 -7.36 -5.24
C PRO A 111 5.16 -7.71 -6.71
N LYS A 112 5.29 -8.98 -7.08
CA LYS A 112 4.86 -9.44 -8.42
C LYS A 112 3.46 -8.93 -8.76
N LYS A 113 3.30 -8.37 -9.97
CA LYS A 113 2.04 -7.76 -10.41
C LYS A 113 0.88 -8.73 -10.32
N ARG A 114 -0.28 -8.17 -9.97
CA ARG A 114 -1.56 -8.84 -10.18
C ARG A 114 -2.03 -8.58 -11.61
N ASN A 115 -2.51 -9.62 -12.28
CA ASN A 115 -3.15 -9.52 -13.59
C ASN A 115 -4.68 -9.62 -13.44
N TYR A 116 -5.38 -8.60 -13.92
CA TYR A 116 -6.83 -8.57 -14.09
C TYR A 116 -7.13 -9.02 -15.53
N TYR A 117 -7.77 -10.17 -15.71
CA TYR A 117 -8.03 -10.65 -17.09
C TYR A 117 -9.19 -9.90 -17.76
N ILE A 118 -10.10 -9.34 -16.96
CA ILE A 118 -11.40 -8.83 -17.43
C ILE A 118 -11.50 -7.30 -17.30
N GLU A 119 -10.94 -6.72 -16.25
CA GLU A 119 -11.16 -5.32 -15.88
C GLU A 119 -9.87 -4.51 -15.99
N SER A 120 -9.98 -3.25 -16.41
CA SER A 120 -8.89 -2.28 -16.24
C SER A 120 -8.76 -1.89 -14.76
N ASN A 121 -7.65 -1.26 -14.38
CA ASN A 121 -7.46 -0.76 -13.02
C ASN A 121 -8.55 0.27 -12.63
N TYR A 122 -9.02 1.06 -13.60
CA TYR A 122 -10.14 1.99 -13.42
C TYR A 122 -11.45 1.25 -13.18
N ASP A 123 -11.83 0.32 -14.08
CA ASP A 123 -13.08 -0.43 -13.99
C ASP A 123 -13.15 -1.23 -12.67
N HIS A 124 -12.04 -1.88 -12.32
CA HIS A 124 -11.93 -2.63 -11.08
C HIS A 124 -12.16 -1.74 -9.84
N TYR A 125 -11.72 -0.47 -9.88
CA TYR A 125 -11.98 0.49 -8.80
C TYR A 125 -13.45 0.91 -8.77
N ILE A 126 -14.04 1.39 -9.86
CA ILE A 126 -15.40 1.96 -9.86
C ILE A 126 -16.50 0.90 -9.63
N HIS A 127 -16.23 -0.37 -9.96
CA HIS A 127 -17.13 -1.48 -9.60
C HIS A 127 -17.10 -1.78 -8.10
N ALA A 128 -16.02 -1.41 -7.41
CA ALA A 128 -15.83 -1.62 -5.99
C ALA A 128 -16.17 -0.40 -5.12
N HIS A 129 -15.90 0.81 -5.61
CA HIS A 129 -15.90 2.07 -4.86
C HIS A 129 -16.59 3.19 -5.66
N PRO A 130 -16.96 4.33 -5.04
CA PRO A 130 -17.38 5.52 -5.77
C PRO A 130 -16.30 5.99 -6.74
N ALA A 131 -16.68 6.42 -7.95
CA ALA A 131 -15.73 6.86 -8.98
C ALA A 131 -15.10 8.23 -8.68
N GLU A 132 -15.91 9.14 -8.10
CA GLU A 132 -15.55 10.54 -7.84
C GLU A 132 -14.14 10.72 -7.24
N PRO A 133 -13.71 10.00 -6.19
CA PRO A 133 -12.38 10.21 -5.63
C PRO A 133 -11.23 9.91 -6.60
N LEU A 134 -11.39 8.89 -7.46
CA LEU A 134 -10.37 8.54 -8.45
C LEU A 134 -10.36 9.54 -9.60
N ASP A 135 -11.53 9.99 -10.05
CA ASP A 135 -11.66 11.04 -11.07
C ASP A 135 -11.06 12.36 -10.56
N LYS A 136 -11.33 12.74 -9.31
CA LYS A 136 -10.73 13.92 -8.66
C LYS A 136 -9.22 13.79 -8.48
N THR A 137 -8.72 12.59 -8.22
CA THR A 137 -7.27 12.34 -8.19
C THR A 137 -6.64 12.65 -9.55
N ARG A 138 -7.31 12.27 -10.65
CA ARG A 138 -6.85 12.60 -12.00
C ARG A 138 -6.82 14.11 -12.24
N ASP A 139 -7.87 14.82 -11.83
CA ASP A 139 -7.95 16.29 -11.94
C ASP A 139 -6.79 16.96 -11.17
N ILE A 140 -6.54 16.53 -9.93
CA ILE A 140 -5.42 17.02 -9.11
C ILE A 140 -4.07 16.75 -9.77
N ILE A 141 -3.89 15.57 -10.35
CA ILE A 141 -2.66 15.23 -11.06
C ILE A 141 -2.49 16.12 -12.30
N ALA A 142 -3.56 16.33 -13.07
CA ALA A 142 -3.50 17.19 -14.25
C ALA A 142 -3.11 18.64 -13.93
N ASP A 143 -3.60 19.16 -12.80
CA ASP A 143 -3.36 20.54 -12.36
C ASP A 143 -2.01 20.71 -11.63
N ALA A 144 -1.76 19.91 -10.60
CA ALA A 144 -0.64 20.11 -9.68
C ALA A 144 0.58 19.21 -9.97
N TYR A 145 0.42 18.15 -10.74
CA TYR A 145 1.47 17.16 -11.05
C TYR A 145 1.44 16.74 -12.53
N PRO A 146 1.46 17.68 -13.50
CA PRO A 146 1.15 17.39 -14.90
C PRO A 146 2.06 16.31 -15.53
N ASP A 147 3.32 16.22 -15.08
CA ASP A 147 4.27 15.18 -15.51
C ASP A 147 3.83 13.75 -15.13
N TYR A 148 2.95 13.60 -14.14
CA TYR A 148 2.40 12.32 -13.70
C TYR A 148 1.15 11.90 -14.47
N LEU A 149 0.48 12.83 -15.16
CA LEU A 149 -0.77 12.55 -15.87
C LEU A 149 -0.63 11.45 -16.95
N PRO A 150 0.42 11.42 -17.79
CA PRO A 150 0.57 10.36 -18.78
C PRO A 150 0.66 8.96 -18.16
N ALA A 151 1.40 8.82 -17.05
CA ALA A 151 1.52 7.54 -16.35
C ALA A 151 0.21 7.18 -15.65
N PHE A 152 -0.50 8.15 -15.07
CA PHE A 152 -1.82 7.94 -14.47
C PHE A 152 -2.82 7.37 -15.50
N ASP A 153 -2.98 8.04 -16.64
CA ASP A 153 -3.91 7.62 -17.70
C ASP A 153 -3.54 6.25 -18.28
N MET A 154 -2.24 6.00 -18.45
CA MET A 154 -1.75 4.68 -18.87
C MET A 154 -2.11 3.61 -17.83
N MET A 155 -1.82 3.85 -16.55
CA MET A 155 -2.07 2.88 -15.49
C MET A 155 -3.56 2.59 -15.29
N MET A 156 -4.44 3.58 -15.45
CA MET A 156 -5.89 3.38 -15.34
C MET A 156 -6.44 2.45 -16.42
N LYS A 157 -5.85 2.48 -17.63
CA LYS A 157 -6.24 1.61 -18.77
C LYS A 157 -5.63 0.21 -18.70
N ARG A 158 -4.54 0.03 -17.96
CA ARG A 158 -3.88 -1.28 -17.82
C ARG A 158 -4.76 -2.25 -17.04
N ARG A 159 -4.50 -3.53 -17.29
CA ARG A 159 -5.13 -4.64 -16.57
C ARG A 159 -4.16 -5.37 -15.64
N SER A 160 -3.14 -4.67 -15.18
CA SER A 160 -2.21 -5.17 -14.17
C SER A 160 -1.69 -4.02 -13.33
N ALA A 161 -1.36 -4.32 -12.08
CA ALA A 161 -0.80 -3.36 -11.13
C ALA A 161 -0.04 -4.07 -10.00
N HIS A 162 0.90 -3.37 -9.38
CA HIS A 162 1.44 -3.76 -8.08
C HIS A 162 0.44 -3.38 -6.99
N MET A 163 -0.21 -4.38 -6.39
CA MET A 163 -1.27 -4.15 -5.40
C MET A 163 -0.71 -4.12 -3.97
N PHE A 164 -1.56 -3.72 -3.02
CA PHE A 164 -1.31 -3.74 -1.57
C PHE A 164 -0.41 -2.64 -1.01
N ASN A 165 0.07 -1.65 -1.77
CA ASN A 165 1.02 -0.67 -1.23
C ASN A 165 2.30 -1.30 -0.60
N MET A 166 2.68 -2.52 -1.01
CA MET A 166 3.89 -3.18 -0.49
C MET A 166 5.11 -2.76 -1.29
N PHE A 167 6.21 -2.47 -0.60
CA PHE A 167 7.49 -2.12 -1.24
C PHE A 167 8.67 -2.25 -0.28
N VAL A 168 9.88 -2.24 -0.81
CA VAL A 168 11.12 -1.88 -0.09
C VAL A 168 11.91 -0.94 -0.99
N MET A 169 12.23 0.26 -0.51
CA MET A 169 12.81 1.33 -1.31
C MET A 169 14.08 1.87 -0.66
N LYS A 170 15.11 2.18 -1.44
CA LYS A 170 16.21 3.04 -0.98
C LYS A 170 15.67 4.40 -0.53
N ARG A 171 16.38 5.07 0.38
CA ARG A 171 15.97 6.35 1.00
C ARG A 171 15.52 7.39 -0.05
N PRO A 172 16.28 7.69 -1.12
CA PRO A 172 15.88 8.74 -2.07
C PRO A 172 14.57 8.40 -2.78
N ALA A 173 14.41 7.13 -3.18
CA ALA A 173 13.19 6.63 -3.80
C ALA A 173 11.99 6.70 -2.84
N PHE A 174 12.17 6.28 -1.59
CA PHE A 174 11.13 6.34 -0.57
C PHE A 174 10.68 7.78 -0.28
N GLU A 175 11.61 8.73 -0.18
CA GLU A 175 11.29 10.14 0.08
C GLU A 175 10.55 10.77 -1.09
N SER A 176 11.02 10.53 -2.32
CA SER A 176 10.33 10.94 -3.54
C SER A 176 8.90 10.38 -3.62
N TYR A 177 8.72 9.09 -3.31
CA TYR A 177 7.40 8.48 -3.28
C TYR A 177 6.49 9.11 -2.23
N CYS A 178 7.01 9.34 -1.01
CA CYS A 178 6.25 9.96 0.07
C CYS A 178 5.81 11.38 -0.26
N GLU A 179 6.70 12.20 -0.82
CA GLU A 179 6.38 13.56 -1.26
C GLU A 179 5.25 13.57 -2.30
N PHE A 180 5.33 12.69 -3.30
CA PHE A 180 4.29 12.56 -4.31
C PHE A 180 2.96 12.07 -3.72
N VAL A 181 2.96 10.91 -3.05
CA VAL A 181 1.72 10.26 -2.61
C VAL A 181 0.99 11.09 -1.56
N PHE A 182 1.70 11.65 -0.56
CA PHE A 182 1.06 12.51 0.45
C PHE A 182 0.72 13.89 -0.11
N GLY A 183 1.47 14.40 -1.09
CA GLY A 183 1.14 15.63 -1.82
C GLY A 183 -0.19 15.52 -2.57
N VAL A 184 -0.40 14.43 -3.31
CA VAL A 184 -1.67 14.17 -4.02
C VAL A 184 -2.81 13.91 -3.04
N LEU A 185 -2.62 13.02 -2.06
CA LEU A 185 -3.70 12.61 -1.15
C LEU A 185 -4.17 13.75 -0.23
N SER A 186 -3.26 14.62 0.22
CA SER A 186 -3.64 15.79 1.03
C SER A 186 -4.50 16.80 0.25
N LYS A 187 -4.22 17.00 -1.04
CA LYS A 187 -5.07 17.81 -1.93
C LYS A 187 -6.43 17.16 -2.13
N LEU A 188 -6.45 15.84 -2.34
CA LEU A 188 -7.71 15.10 -2.53
C LEU A 188 -8.58 15.17 -1.28
N GLU A 189 -8.00 15.00 -0.09
CA GLU A 189 -8.71 15.12 1.18
C GLU A 189 -9.37 16.49 1.36
N GLY A 190 -8.80 17.55 0.81
CA GLY A 190 -9.42 18.88 0.80
C GLY A 190 -10.50 19.09 -0.26
N GLN A 191 -10.75 18.13 -1.15
CA GLN A 191 -11.64 18.29 -2.32
C GLN A 191 -12.82 17.30 -2.37
N ILE A 192 -12.89 16.32 -1.47
CA ILE A 192 -13.99 15.33 -1.43
C ILE A 192 -14.60 15.22 -0.04
N ASP A 193 -15.91 15.02 0.03
CA ASP A 193 -16.62 14.70 1.27
C ASP A 193 -16.89 13.19 1.37
N ILE A 194 -16.33 12.57 2.41
CA ILE A 194 -16.45 11.12 2.67
C ILE A 194 -17.37 10.81 3.85
N TYR A 195 -18.04 11.80 4.45
CA TYR A 195 -18.88 11.59 5.63
C TYR A 195 -20.06 10.64 5.33
N GLY A 196 -20.63 10.73 4.13
CA GLY A 196 -21.70 9.85 3.65
C GLY A 196 -21.23 8.47 3.16
N TYR A 197 -19.92 8.20 3.13
CA TYR A 197 -19.39 6.94 2.60
C TYR A 197 -19.59 5.80 3.61
N SER A 198 -19.66 4.58 3.09
CA SER A 198 -19.61 3.39 3.94
C SER A 198 -18.27 3.35 4.70
N VAL A 199 -18.21 2.65 5.86
CA VAL A 199 -16.95 2.48 6.61
C VAL A 199 -15.83 1.91 5.72
N GLN A 200 -16.19 1.09 4.74
CA GLN A 200 -15.26 0.56 3.76
C GLN A 200 -14.77 1.64 2.81
N ASP A 201 -15.67 2.41 2.20
CA ASP A 201 -15.32 3.44 1.23
C ASP A 201 -14.64 4.65 1.87
N GLN A 202 -14.80 4.88 3.18
CA GLN A 202 -14.03 5.88 3.91
C GLN A 202 -12.51 5.64 3.85
N ARG A 203 -12.05 4.41 3.57
CA ARG A 203 -10.62 4.07 3.36
C ARG A 203 -10.08 4.51 2.00
N VAL A 204 -10.78 5.43 1.32
CA VAL A 204 -10.54 5.87 -0.05
C VAL A 204 -9.09 6.25 -0.33
N TYR A 205 -8.42 6.95 0.59
CA TYR A 205 -7.04 7.40 0.38
C TYR A 205 -6.06 6.21 0.31
N GLY A 206 -6.29 5.18 1.12
CA GLY A 206 -5.54 3.92 1.05
C GLY A 206 -5.79 3.17 -0.26
N TYR A 207 -7.02 3.18 -0.79
CA TYR A 207 -7.33 2.53 -2.07
C TYR A 207 -6.73 3.26 -3.27
N ILE A 208 -6.73 4.59 -3.24
CA ILE A 208 -6.15 5.42 -4.30
C ILE A 208 -4.62 5.27 -4.30
N SER A 209 -3.98 5.22 -3.13
CA SER A 209 -2.54 5.07 -3.04
C SER A 209 -2.01 3.80 -3.69
N GLU A 210 -2.80 2.71 -3.66
CA GLU A 210 -2.43 1.45 -4.34
C GLU A 210 -2.22 1.66 -5.85
N ARG A 211 -2.96 2.60 -6.45
CA ARG A 211 -2.80 2.95 -7.87
C ARG A 211 -1.64 3.91 -8.07
N LEU A 212 -1.45 4.84 -7.13
CA LEU A 212 -0.41 5.89 -7.23
C LEU A 212 1.01 5.35 -7.16
N LEU A 213 1.25 4.18 -6.55
CA LEU A 213 2.57 3.55 -6.54
C LEU A 213 3.12 3.35 -7.96
N ASP A 214 2.35 2.71 -8.84
CA ASP A 214 2.77 2.48 -10.22
C ASP A 214 2.89 3.78 -11.00
N VAL A 215 1.96 4.72 -10.78
CA VAL A 215 2.04 6.04 -11.42
C VAL A 215 3.37 6.72 -11.11
N TRP A 216 3.81 6.69 -9.84
CA TRP A 216 5.11 7.22 -9.45
C TRP A 216 6.29 6.45 -10.04
N LEU A 217 6.27 5.11 -9.98
CA LEU A 217 7.34 4.27 -10.56
C LEU A 217 7.57 4.59 -12.04
N TYR A 218 6.49 4.69 -12.82
CA TYR A 218 6.57 4.93 -14.26
C TYR A 218 6.92 6.37 -14.63
N THR A 219 6.41 7.37 -13.90
CA THR A 219 6.74 8.77 -14.15
C THR A 219 8.20 9.06 -13.83
N THR A 220 8.67 8.61 -12.67
CA THR A 220 10.04 8.87 -12.21
C THR A 220 11.07 7.90 -12.75
N LYS A 221 10.64 6.90 -13.54
CA LYS A 221 11.47 5.88 -14.19
C LYS A 221 12.38 5.15 -13.19
N GLN A 222 11.83 4.79 -12.04
CA GLN A 222 12.57 4.06 -11.01
C GLN A 222 13.09 2.73 -11.57
N ASP A 223 14.30 2.35 -11.14
CA ASP A 223 14.79 0.99 -11.33
C ASP A 223 14.18 0.09 -10.24
N PHE A 224 13.24 -0.77 -10.65
CA PHE A 224 12.53 -1.64 -9.72
C PHE A 224 12.55 -3.11 -10.13
N VAL A 225 12.51 -3.97 -9.13
CA VAL A 225 12.43 -5.43 -9.29
C VAL A 225 11.17 -5.99 -8.61
N GLU A 226 10.56 -6.99 -9.24
CA GLU A 226 9.40 -7.69 -8.70
C GLU A 226 9.81 -8.91 -7.86
N MET A 227 9.35 -8.97 -6.61
CA MET A 227 9.59 -10.10 -5.70
C MET A 227 8.29 -10.90 -5.46
N PRO A 228 8.36 -12.25 -5.34
CA PRO A 228 7.20 -13.05 -4.96
C PRO A 228 6.63 -12.58 -3.61
N TRP A 229 5.30 -12.60 -3.50
CA TRP A 229 4.59 -12.27 -2.26
C TRP A 229 3.53 -13.34 -1.96
N GLY A 230 3.10 -13.40 -0.70
CA GLY A 230 2.13 -14.39 -0.22
C GLY A 230 1.35 -13.89 0.99
N GLN A 231 0.26 -14.58 1.32
CA GLN A 231 -0.56 -14.28 2.51
C GLN A 231 -0.55 -15.45 3.50
N ILE A 232 -0.33 -15.16 4.77
CA ILE A 232 -0.45 -16.13 5.87
C ILE A 232 -1.92 -16.46 6.12
N GLY A 233 -2.22 -17.75 6.31
CA GLY A 233 -3.56 -18.25 6.62
C GLY A 233 -4.45 -18.52 5.40
N GLY A 234 -3.86 -18.61 4.20
CA GLY A 234 -4.56 -18.95 2.96
C GLY A 234 -5.42 -17.81 2.39
N GLU A 235 -5.83 -17.96 1.13
CA GLU A 235 -6.75 -17.05 0.46
C GLU A 235 -8.10 -17.72 0.20
N ALA A 236 -9.21 -17.06 0.54
CA ALA A 236 -10.57 -17.51 0.18
C ALA A 236 -10.89 -17.19 -1.30
N VAL A 237 -10.15 -17.81 -2.23
CA VAL A 237 -10.17 -17.49 -3.68
C VAL A 237 -11.57 -17.63 -4.30
N ILE A 238 -12.32 -18.69 -3.96
CA ILE A 238 -13.67 -18.93 -4.47
C ILE A 238 -14.63 -17.80 -4.07
N LYS A 239 -14.58 -17.37 -2.80
CA LYS A 239 -15.39 -16.27 -2.28
C LYS A 239 -15.04 -14.93 -2.95
N LYS A 240 -13.75 -14.68 -3.21
CA LYS A 240 -13.27 -13.50 -3.94
C LYS A 240 -13.82 -13.48 -5.38
N GLY A 241 -13.80 -14.61 -6.09
CA GLY A 241 -14.31 -14.73 -7.46
C GLY A 241 -15.82 -14.50 -7.56
N TYR A 242 -16.60 -15.13 -6.69
CA TYR A 242 -18.05 -14.92 -6.63
C TYR A 242 -18.42 -13.46 -6.34
N ASN A 243 -17.73 -12.81 -5.39
CA ASN A 243 -17.99 -11.41 -5.07
C ASN A 243 -17.56 -10.45 -6.20
N LEU A 244 -16.56 -10.81 -7.00
CA LEU A 244 -16.20 -10.03 -8.19
C LEU A 244 -17.33 -10.03 -9.23
N ILE A 245 -17.89 -11.20 -9.54
CA ILE A 245 -19.00 -11.33 -10.49
C ILE A 245 -20.22 -10.54 -10.01
N LYS A 246 -20.55 -10.65 -8.72
CA LYS A 246 -21.64 -9.88 -8.10
C LYS A 246 -21.46 -8.37 -8.26
N ARG A 247 -20.25 -7.85 -7.98
CA ARG A 247 -19.94 -6.42 -8.15
C ARG A 247 -20.10 -5.99 -9.61
N LYS A 248 -19.59 -6.78 -10.56
CA LYS A 248 -19.69 -6.50 -12.00
C LYS A 248 -21.15 -6.44 -12.48
N LEU A 249 -22.02 -7.29 -11.92
CA LEU A 249 -23.44 -7.33 -12.28
C LEU A 249 -24.30 -6.36 -11.45
N GLY A 250 -23.71 -5.59 -10.52
CA GLY A 250 -24.44 -4.68 -9.63
C GLY A 250 -25.33 -5.39 -8.59
N ILE A 251 -25.08 -6.68 -8.31
CA ILE A 251 -25.93 -7.51 -7.43
C ILE A 251 -25.33 -7.60 -6.03
N GLY A 252 -26.02 -7.02 -5.03
CA GLY A 252 -25.67 -7.12 -3.60
C GLY A 252 -24.79 -5.98 -3.07
N LYS A 253 -24.47 -6.00 -1.76
CA LYS A 253 -23.60 -4.97 -1.14
C LYS A 253 -22.19 -5.05 -1.74
N LYS A 254 -21.64 -3.90 -2.17
CA LYS A 254 -20.23 -3.77 -2.59
C LYS A 254 -19.30 -4.02 -1.40
N GLN A 255 -18.96 -5.28 -1.15
CA GLN A 255 -17.91 -5.66 -0.20
C GLN A 255 -16.64 -6.01 -0.97
N THR A 256 -15.53 -5.33 -0.70
CA THR A 256 -14.20 -5.76 -1.16
C THR A 256 -13.50 -6.55 -0.06
N HIS A 257 -12.87 -7.68 -0.44
CA HIS A 257 -12.05 -8.51 0.46
C HIS A 257 -10.59 -8.19 0.21
N PHE A 258 -10.13 -7.06 0.76
CA PHE A 258 -8.71 -6.73 0.89
C PHE A 258 -8.33 -6.71 2.36
#